data_AF-A0A485LFU6-F1
#
_entry.id   AF-A0A485LFU6-F1
#
_cell.length_a   1.000
_cell.length_b   1.000
_cell.length_c   1.000
_cell.angle_alpha   90.00
_cell.angle_beta   90.00
_cell.angle_gamma   90.00
#
_symmetry.space_group_name_H-M   'P 1'
#
loop_
_entity.id
_entity.type
_entity.pdbx_description
1 polymer ?
#
loop_
_entity_poly.entity_id
_entity_poly.type
_entity_poly.pdbx_seq_one_letter_code
_entity_poly.pdbx_strand_id
1 'polypeptide(L)'
;MNRALDDMQHQGGLAELPTRKTLETTLLAGIAVFAISFVGTWYRVWWDSIIGLLVTAVGYYSIRDVGLVPMGLYFDLGYYGAIFSFLLHGIAFGVIAAELSTQRIESRLTGTNETPSGLLIFVLVIELILLGFSGAVMGLFYRLRKEISDVEVNAAGEGKDYKELV
;
A
#
# COMPACT_ATOMS: atom_id res chain seq x y z
N MET A 1 -12.97 -37.65 4.08
CA MET A 1 -12.99 -36.32 4.70
C MET A 1 -11.84 -35.42 4.21
N ASN A 2 -10.68 -35.96 3.82
CA ASN A 2 -9.56 -35.13 3.32
C ASN A 2 -9.72 -34.66 1.87
N ARG A 3 -10.38 -35.43 0.98
CA ARG A 3 -10.57 -35.02 -0.42
C ARG A 3 -11.45 -33.78 -0.62
N ALA A 4 -12.45 -33.57 0.24
CA ALA A 4 -13.31 -32.39 0.15
C ALA A 4 -12.58 -31.10 0.55
N LEU A 5 -11.63 -31.18 1.50
CA LEU A 5 -10.75 -30.07 1.85
C LEU A 5 -9.70 -29.79 0.76
N ASP A 6 -9.14 -30.85 0.15
CA ASP A 6 -8.23 -30.70 -0.99
C ASP A 6 -8.94 -30.14 -2.24
N ASP A 7 -10.20 -30.54 -2.49
CA ASP A 7 -11.01 -30.04 -3.61
C ASP A 7 -11.52 -28.60 -3.36
N MET A 8 -11.84 -28.21 -2.11
CA MET A 8 -12.14 -26.82 -1.73
C MET A 8 -10.91 -25.90 -1.87
N GLN A 9 -9.70 -26.41 -1.61
CA GLN A 9 -8.45 -25.69 -1.90
C GLN A 9 -8.14 -25.57 -3.41
N HIS A 10 -8.88 -26.24 -4.28
CA HIS A 10 -8.67 -26.30 -5.73
C HIS A 10 -9.77 -25.64 -6.58
N GLN A 11 -10.72 -24.91 -5.99
CA GLN A 11 -11.85 -24.33 -6.73
C GLN A 11 -12.09 -22.82 -6.57
N GLY A 12 -11.04 -22.01 -6.39
CA GLY A 12 -11.19 -20.54 -6.46
C GLY A 12 -10.56 -19.75 -5.32
N GLY A 13 -9.47 -20.24 -4.75
CA GLY A 13 -8.65 -19.47 -3.81
C GLY A 13 -7.87 -18.34 -4.50
N LEU A 14 -7.24 -17.46 -3.70
CA LEU A 14 -6.38 -16.37 -4.16
C LEU A 14 -5.26 -16.76 -5.13
N ALA A 15 -4.89 -18.05 -5.17
CA ALA A 15 -3.87 -18.60 -6.06
C ALA A 15 -4.16 -18.32 -7.54
N GLU A 16 -5.43 -18.28 -7.91
CA GLU A 16 -5.88 -18.18 -9.29
C GLU A 16 -5.97 -16.72 -9.78
N LEU A 17 -5.93 -15.77 -8.84
CA LEU A 17 -6.05 -14.34 -9.15
C LEU A 17 -4.68 -13.77 -9.54
N PRO A 18 -4.50 -13.29 -10.80
CA PRO A 18 -3.20 -12.88 -11.31
C PRO A 18 -2.62 -11.68 -10.56
N THR A 19 -3.48 -10.80 -10.02
CA THR A 19 -3.02 -9.62 -9.28
C THR A 19 -2.44 -9.98 -7.90
N ARG A 20 -2.86 -11.10 -7.28
CA ARG A 20 -2.46 -11.47 -5.92
C ARG A 20 -0.95 -11.58 -5.74
N LYS A 21 -0.26 -12.32 -6.62
CA LYS A 21 1.19 -12.53 -6.51
C LYS A 21 1.98 -11.22 -6.64
N THR A 22 1.52 -10.34 -7.54
CA THR A 22 2.12 -9.01 -7.71
C THR A 22 1.92 -8.18 -6.45
N LEU A 23 0.69 -8.11 -5.93
CA LEU A 23 0.38 -7.39 -4.69
C LEU A 23 1.17 -7.92 -3.49
N GLU A 24 1.27 -9.24 -3.32
CA GLU A 24 2.05 -9.87 -2.26
C GLU A 24 3.52 -9.48 -2.32
N THR A 25 4.13 -9.56 -3.50
CA THR A 25 5.53 -9.19 -3.72
C THR A 25 5.75 -7.70 -3.44
N THR A 26 4.83 -6.85 -3.91
CA THR A 26 4.88 -5.41 -3.67
C THR A 26 4.76 -5.09 -2.18
N LEU A 27 3.84 -5.73 -1.46
CA LEU A 27 3.68 -5.51 -0.01
C LEU A 27 4.91 -5.98 0.77
N LEU A 28 5.48 -7.14 0.44
CA LEU A 28 6.74 -7.59 1.05
C LEU A 28 7.89 -6.62 0.81
N ALA A 29 8.04 -6.11 -0.43
CA ALA A 29 9.01 -5.08 -0.73
C ALA A 29 8.72 -3.77 0.05
N GLY A 30 7.43 -3.44 0.21
CA GLY A 30 6.97 -2.28 0.97
C GLY A 30 7.42 -2.26 2.41
N ILE A 31 7.47 -3.43 3.08
CA ILE A 31 7.96 -3.52 4.46
C ILE A 31 9.41 -2.99 4.56
N ALA A 32 10.27 -3.40 3.63
CA ALA A 32 11.66 -2.93 3.59
C ALA A 32 11.74 -1.44 3.21
N VAL A 33 10.96 -1.00 2.21
CA VAL A 33 10.91 0.40 1.77
C VAL A 33 10.51 1.32 2.91
N PHE A 34 9.45 0.99 3.64
CA PHE A 34 8.97 1.81 4.76
C PHE A 34 9.92 1.78 5.97
N ALA A 35 10.57 0.64 6.24
CA ALA A 35 11.57 0.55 7.30
C ALA A 35 12.80 1.43 7.01
N ILE A 36 13.28 1.45 5.77
CA ILE A 36 14.40 2.31 5.34
C ILE A 36 13.96 3.77 5.35
N SER A 37 12.78 4.07 4.82
CA SER A 37 12.21 5.41 4.79
C SER A 37 12.16 6.01 6.20
N PHE A 38 11.67 5.25 7.17
CA PHE A 38 11.57 5.67 8.54
C PHE A 38 12.90 6.16 9.14
N VAL A 39 14.02 5.52 8.77
CA VAL A 39 15.35 5.99 9.19
C VAL A 39 15.72 7.30 8.50
N GLY A 40 15.42 7.43 7.21
CA GLY A 40 15.69 8.64 6.42
C GLY A 40 14.84 9.85 6.82
N THR A 41 13.59 9.61 7.24
CA THR A 41 12.62 10.63 7.65
C THR A 41 12.49 10.73 9.18
N TRP A 42 13.33 10.05 9.96
CA TRP A 42 13.20 10.02 11.43
C TRP A 42 13.13 11.42 12.05
N TYR A 43 13.89 12.38 11.51
CA TYR A 43 13.93 13.75 12.01
C TYR A 43 12.72 14.60 11.58
N ARG A 44 11.98 14.20 10.54
CA ARG A 44 10.85 14.96 9.98
C ARG A 44 9.90 14.06 9.23
N VAL A 45 8.61 14.21 9.47
CA VAL A 45 7.51 13.44 8.84
C VAL A 45 7.48 11.92 9.09
N TRP A 46 8.43 11.31 9.81
CA TRP A 46 8.49 9.87 10.19
C TRP A 46 7.18 9.11 10.46
N TRP A 47 6.16 9.79 10.96
CA TRP A 47 4.85 9.22 11.26
C TRP A 47 4.19 8.61 10.02
N ASP A 48 4.44 9.17 8.84
CA ASP A 48 3.91 8.72 7.57
C ASP A 48 4.42 7.32 7.21
N SER A 49 5.71 7.08 7.46
CA SER A 49 6.45 5.86 7.17
C SER A 49 6.06 4.75 8.14
N ILE A 50 5.80 5.07 9.41
CA ILE A 50 5.23 4.11 10.36
C ILE A 50 3.84 3.67 9.92
N ILE A 51 2.98 4.62 9.55
CA ILE A 51 1.61 4.29 9.13
C ILE A 51 1.64 3.46 7.85
N GLY A 52 2.47 3.83 6.86
CA GLY A 52 2.67 3.04 5.64
C GLY A 52 3.17 1.63 5.92
N LEU A 53 4.08 1.46 6.90
CA LEU A 53 4.54 0.14 7.34
C LEU A 53 3.40 -0.70 7.94
N LEU A 54 2.58 -0.11 8.81
CA LEU A 54 1.43 -0.80 9.42
C LEU A 54 0.40 -1.21 8.37
N VAL A 55 0.06 -0.31 7.45
CA VAL A 55 -0.85 -0.58 6.32
C VAL A 55 -0.31 -1.73 5.46
N THR A 56 0.98 -1.70 5.14
CA THR A 56 1.63 -2.74 4.34
C THR A 56 1.60 -4.09 5.05
N ALA A 57 1.86 -4.12 6.37
CA ALA A 57 1.82 -5.35 7.16
C ALA A 57 0.40 -5.93 7.25
N VAL A 58 -0.61 -5.09 7.49
CA VAL A 58 -2.03 -5.50 7.50
C VAL A 58 -2.45 -6.00 6.12
N GLY A 59 -2.05 -5.29 5.06
CA GLY A 59 -2.30 -5.68 3.68
C GLY A 59 -1.70 -7.05 3.36
N TYR A 60 -0.44 -7.27 3.72
CA TYR A 60 0.22 -8.57 3.53
C TYR A 60 -0.49 -9.67 4.31
N TYR A 61 -0.82 -9.42 5.57
CA TYR A 61 -1.58 -10.34 6.41
C TYR A 61 -2.93 -10.72 5.78
N SER A 62 -3.59 -9.79 5.10
CA SER A 62 -4.90 -10.01 4.48
C SER A 62 -4.89 -10.94 3.26
N ILE A 63 -3.74 -11.13 2.60
CA ILE A 63 -3.63 -11.91 1.34
C ILE A 63 -2.62 -13.07 1.39
N ARG A 64 -1.95 -13.26 2.54
CA ARG A 64 -0.92 -14.29 2.71
C ARG A 64 -1.49 -15.70 2.67
N ASP A 65 -2.74 -15.88 3.11
CA ASP A 65 -3.39 -17.18 3.09
C ASP A 65 -4.05 -17.38 1.73
N VAL A 66 -3.46 -18.27 0.93
CA VAL A 66 -3.84 -18.49 -0.46
C VAL A 66 -5.16 -19.25 -0.58
N GLY A 67 -5.55 -19.99 0.47
CA GLY A 67 -6.77 -20.79 0.49
C GLY A 67 -8.03 -20.02 0.89
N LEU A 68 -7.90 -18.73 1.23
CA LEU A 68 -9.02 -17.91 1.72
C LEU A 68 -9.30 -16.74 0.77
N VAL A 69 -10.58 -16.42 0.59
CA VAL A 69 -11.01 -15.24 -0.17
C VAL A 69 -10.78 -13.98 0.69
N PRO A 70 -10.03 -12.96 0.20
CA PRO A 70 -9.73 -11.77 0.97
C PRO A 70 -10.88 -10.78 0.77
N MET A 71 -12.02 -11.07 1.38
CA MET A 71 -13.20 -10.18 1.42
C MET A 71 -13.63 -9.93 2.86
N GLY A 72 -12.65 -9.92 3.77
CA GLY A 72 -12.85 -9.67 5.20
C GLY A 72 -12.30 -8.32 5.64
N LEU A 73 -12.55 -7.99 6.90
CA LEU A 73 -12.12 -6.75 7.56
C LEU A 73 -10.67 -6.37 7.26
N TYR A 74 -9.73 -7.32 7.28
CA TYR A 74 -8.31 -7.04 7.06
C TYR A 74 -7.98 -6.63 5.62
N PHE A 75 -8.71 -7.15 4.63
CA PHE A 75 -8.52 -6.74 3.23
C PHE A 75 -9.04 -5.32 3.01
N ASP A 76 -10.21 -4.99 3.55
CA ASP A 76 -10.75 -3.62 3.51
C ASP A 76 -9.84 -2.64 4.26
N LEU A 77 -9.33 -3.03 5.44
CA LEU A 77 -8.33 -2.23 6.18
C LEU A 77 -7.05 -2.03 5.37
N GLY A 78 -6.57 -3.07 4.66
CA GLY A 78 -5.42 -2.95 3.76
C GLY A 78 -5.70 -1.99 2.59
N TYR A 79 -6.86 -2.11 1.95
CA TYR A 79 -7.23 -1.27 0.81
C TYR A 79 -7.45 0.20 1.19
N TYR A 80 -8.33 0.48 2.16
CA TYR A 80 -8.57 1.85 2.62
C TYR A 80 -7.36 2.43 3.34
N GLY A 81 -6.59 1.57 4.02
CA GLY A 81 -5.30 1.93 4.58
C GLY A 81 -4.31 2.38 3.51
N ALA A 82 -4.25 1.72 2.36
CA ALA A 82 -3.37 2.12 1.26
C ALA A 82 -3.75 3.49 0.67
N ILE A 83 -5.06 3.78 0.55
CA ILE A 83 -5.56 5.10 0.17
C ILE A 83 -5.14 6.15 1.20
N PHE A 84 -5.34 5.85 2.48
CA PHE A 84 -4.95 6.74 3.57
C PHE A 84 -3.44 6.99 3.59
N SER A 85 -2.61 5.96 3.43
CA SER A 85 -1.15 6.07 3.32
C SER A 85 -0.73 6.97 2.16
N PHE A 86 -1.36 6.81 0.98
CA PHE A 86 -1.09 7.67 -0.17
C PHE A 86 -1.38 9.15 0.14
N LEU A 87 -2.51 9.45 0.78
CA LEU A 87 -2.85 10.82 1.18
C LEU A 87 -1.86 11.38 2.21
N LEU A 88 -1.43 10.54 3.16
CA LEU A 88 -0.46 10.93 4.19
C LEU A 88 0.90 11.29 3.59
N HIS A 89 1.42 10.50 2.64
CA HIS A 89 2.64 10.87 1.92
C HIS A 89 2.46 12.17 1.12
N GLY A 90 1.27 12.42 0.58
CA GLY A 90 0.96 13.70 -0.07
C GLY A 90 1.05 14.89 0.89
N ILE A 91 0.57 14.71 2.12
CA ILE A 91 0.67 15.71 3.19
C ILE A 91 2.14 15.89 3.62
N ALA A 92 2.87 14.80 3.85
CA ALA A 92 4.28 14.82 4.21
C ALA A 92 5.12 15.54 3.15
N PHE A 93 4.92 15.19 1.88
CA PHE A 93 5.52 15.89 0.73
C PHE A 93 5.22 17.39 0.76
N GLY A 94 3.96 17.78 0.99
CA GLY A 94 3.54 19.18 1.08
C GLY A 94 4.23 19.94 2.21
N VAL A 95 4.40 19.31 3.38
CA VAL A 95 5.11 19.89 4.53
C VAL A 95 6.57 20.18 4.19
N ILE A 96 7.28 19.21 3.59
CA ILE A 96 8.69 19.38 3.21
C ILE A 96 8.86 20.40 2.08
N ALA A 97 7.97 20.39 1.09
CA ALA A 97 7.97 21.37 0.01
C ALA A 97 7.73 22.81 0.52
N ALA A 98 6.82 22.97 1.48
CA ALA A 98 6.57 24.26 2.12
C ALA A 98 7.81 24.74 2.88
N GLU A 99 8.47 23.88 3.66
CA GLU A 99 9.71 24.23 4.37
C GLU A 99 10.84 24.65 3.43
N LEU A 100 11.06 23.89 2.35
CA LEU A 100 12.05 24.26 1.32
C LEU A 100 11.72 25.62 0.69
N SER A 101 10.45 25.90 0.45
CA SER A 101 9.99 27.18 -0.10
C SER A 101 10.24 28.33 0.87
N THR A 102 9.91 28.15 2.15
CA THR A 102 10.15 29.15 3.19
C THR A 102 11.63 29.44 3.37
N GLN A 103 12.49 28.41 3.45
CA GLN A 103 13.95 28.61 3.52
C GLN A 103 14.48 29.40 2.32
N ARG A 104 13.94 29.13 1.12
CA ARG A 104 14.34 29.83 -0.09
C ARG A 104 13.88 31.29 -0.10
N ILE A 105 12.69 31.58 0.41
CA ILE A 105 12.19 32.96 0.53
C ILE A 105 13.03 33.72 1.56
N GLU A 106 13.31 33.11 2.70
CA GLU A 106 14.08 33.72 3.77
C GLU A 106 15.51 34.06 3.32
N SER A 107 16.20 33.15 2.62
CA SER A 107 17.55 33.43 2.10
C SER A 107 17.57 34.57 1.09
N ARG A 108 16.52 34.70 0.27
CA ARG A 108 16.35 35.84 -0.64
C ARG A 108 16.12 37.16 0.09
N LEU A 109 15.37 37.15 1.19
CA LEU A 109 15.05 38.36 1.97
C LEU A 109 16.24 38.84 2.81
N THR A 110 17.01 37.92 3.38
CA THR A 110 18.19 38.23 4.20
C THR A 110 19.46 38.46 3.37
N GLY A 111 19.41 38.17 2.07
CA GLY A 111 20.56 38.29 1.17
C GLY A 111 21.61 37.21 1.37
N THR A 112 21.30 36.15 2.12
CA THR A 112 22.19 35.01 2.29
C THR A 112 22.10 34.08 1.07
N ASN A 113 23.24 33.58 0.60
CA ASN A 113 23.29 32.58 -0.48
C ASN A 113 23.26 31.16 0.08
N GLU A 114 22.50 30.93 1.15
CA GLU A 114 22.39 29.59 1.73
C GLU A 114 21.60 28.69 0.77
N THR A 115 22.27 27.62 0.34
CA THR A 115 21.63 26.54 -0.41
C THR A 115 20.63 25.82 0.49
N PRO A 116 19.44 25.45 -0.02
CA PRO A 116 18.48 24.67 0.76
C PRO A 116 19.12 23.42 1.34
N SER A 117 18.67 23.01 2.52
CA SER A 117 19.18 21.81 3.19
C SER A 117 19.12 20.60 2.26
N GLY A 118 20.28 20.03 1.92
CA GLY A 118 20.36 18.81 1.11
C GLY A 118 19.58 17.65 1.75
N LEU A 119 19.44 17.66 3.08
CA LEU A 119 18.65 16.71 3.84
C LEU A 119 17.15 16.86 3.56
N LEU A 120 16.63 18.09 3.46
CA LEU A 120 15.21 18.31 3.09
C LEU A 120 14.92 17.89 1.65
N ILE A 121 15.83 18.16 0.72
CA ILE A 121 15.71 17.69 -0.67
C ILE A 121 15.70 16.16 -0.71
N PHE A 122 16.58 15.52 0.06
CA PHE A 122 16.64 14.07 0.19
C PHE A 122 15.32 13.48 0.72
N VAL A 123 14.77 14.05 1.80
CA VAL A 123 13.46 13.62 2.33
C VAL A 123 12.34 13.84 1.32
N LEU A 124 12.33 14.96 0.60
CA LEU A 124 11.31 15.21 -0.44
C LEU A 124 11.32 14.12 -1.53
N VAL A 125 12.51 13.66 -1.93
CA VAL A 125 12.65 12.56 -2.91
C VAL A 125 12.14 11.25 -2.33
N ILE A 126 12.43 10.95 -1.06
CA ILE A 126 11.87 9.77 -0.37
C ILE A 126 10.34 9.85 -0.40
N GLU A 127 9.74 10.97 0.01
CA GLU A 127 8.28 11.14 0.02
C GLU A 127 7.66 10.92 -1.36
N LEU A 128 8.32 11.41 -2.43
CA LEU A 128 7.84 11.18 -3.78
C LEU A 128 7.85 9.69 -4.17
N ILE A 129 8.88 8.95 -3.75
CA ILE A 129 8.95 7.50 -3.96
C ILE A 129 7.84 6.79 -3.19
N LEU A 130 7.61 7.16 -1.92
CA LEU A 130 6.55 6.56 -1.09
C LEU A 130 5.16 6.86 -1.60
N LEU A 131 4.94 8.07 -2.14
CA LEU A 131 3.70 8.46 -2.80
C LEU A 131 3.43 7.55 -4.01
N GLY A 132 4.42 7.36 -4.87
CA GLY A 132 4.33 6.46 -6.02
C GLY A 132 4.09 5.01 -5.62
N PHE A 133 4.82 4.54 -4.60
CA PHE A 133 4.67 3.19 -4.05
C PHE A 133 3.26 2.95 -3.49
N SER A 134 2.77 3.84 -2.65
CA SER A 134 1.43 3.73 -2.04
C SER A 134 0.33 3.79 -3.09
N GLY A 135 0.50 4.62 -4.13
CA GLY A 135 -0.40 4.66 -5.29
C GLY A 135 -0.43 3.34 -6.06
N ALA A 136 0.73 2.69 -6.24
CA ALA A 136 0.81 1.37 -6.88
C ALA A 136 0.11 0.29 -6.04
N VAL A 137 0.34 0.26 -4.73
CA VAL A 137 -0.33 -0.67 -3.80
C VAL A 137 -1.85 -0.48 -3.83
N MET A 138 -2.33 0.77 -3.76
CA MET A 138 -3.75 1.10 -3.89
C MET A 138 -4.34 0.56 -5.20
N GLY A 139 -3.63 0.76 -6.33
CA GLY A 139 -4.07 0.26 -7.63
C GLY A 139 -4.14 -1.27 -7.71
N LEU A 140 -3.19 -1.95 -7.07
CA LEU A 140 -3.17 -3.41 -7.00
C LEU A 140 -4.30 -3.97 -6.12
N PHE A 141 -4.57 -3.36 -4.96
CA PHE A 141 -5.75 -3.72 -4.16
C PHE A 141 -7.06 -3.53 -4.92
N TYR A 142 -7.21 -2.38 -5.62
CA TYR A 142 -8.40 -2.12 -6.42
C TYR A 142 -8.61 -3.17 -7.52
N ARG A 143 -7.53 -3.54 -8.23
CA ARG A 143 -7.57 -4.60 -9.25
C ARG A 143 -7.96 -5.95 -8.66
N LEU A 144 -7.33 -6.33 -7.55
CA LEU A 144 -7.64 -7.60 -6.87
C LEU A 144 -9.09 -7.63 -6.40
N ARG A 145 -9.60 -6.53 -5.83
CA ARG A 145 -11.01 -6.40 -5.44
C ARG A 145 -11.97 -6.59 -6.60
N LYS A 146 -11.62 -6.03 -7.78
CA LYS A 146 -12.40 -6.21 -9.00
C LYS A 146 -12.37 -7.65 -9.50
N GLU A 147 -11.20 -8.28 -9.51
CA GLU A 147 -11.05 -9.70 -9.89
C GLU A 147 -11.93 -10.60 -9.01
N ILE A 148 -11.97 -10.36 -7.69
CA ILE A 148 -12.84 -11.13 -6.78
C ILE A 148 -14.32 -10.89 -7.11
N SER A 149 -14.73 -9.63 -7.31
CA SER A 149 -16.11 -9.31 -7.65
C SER A 149 -16.56 -9.92 -8.99
N ASP A 150 -15.68 -9.97 -9.99
CA ASP A 150 -15.99 -10.57 -11.29
C ASP A 150 -16.20 -12.09 -11.15
N VAL A 151 -15.39 -12.77 -10.31
CA VAL A 151 -15.56 -14.20 -9.99
C VAL A 151 -16.88 -14.46 -9.26
N GLU A 152 -17.23 -13.63 -8.27
CA GLU A 152 -18.49 -13.74 -7.53
C GLU A 152 -19.72 -13.62 -8.43
N VAL A 153 -19.72 -12.64 -9.34
CA VAL A 153 -20.82 -12.42 -10.30
C VAL A 153 -20.97 -13.61 -11.25
N ASN A 154 -19.86 -14.16 -11.75
CA ASN A 154 -19.88 -15.31 -12.64
C ASN A 154 -20.42 -16.57 -11.92
N ALA A 155 -20.01 -16.81 -10.68
CA ALA A 155 -20.51 -17.93 -9.88
C ALA A 155 -22.03 -17.83 -9.63
N ALA A 156 -22.52 -16.63 -9.28
CA ALA A 156 -23.94 -16.37 -9.07
C ALA A 156 -24.78 -16.56 -10.35
N GLY A 157 -24.22 -16.19 -11.52
CA GLY A 157 -24.86 -16.41 -12.82
C GLY A 157 -24.97 -17.89 -13.22
N GLU A 158 -24.08 -18.74 -12.70
CA GLU A 158 -24.11 -20.20 -12.89
C GLU A 158 -25.00 -20.93 -11.87
N GLY A 159 -25.67 -20.22 -10.96
CA GLY A 159 -26.49 -20.81 -9.91
C GLY A 159 -25.70 -21.58 -8.85
N LYS A 160 -24.38 -21.38 -8.78
CA LYS A 160 -23.52 -21.91 -7.72
C LYS A 160 -23.50 -20.88 -6.59
N ASP A 161 -23.77 -21.31 -5.36
CA ASP A 161 -23.54 -20.43 -4.21
C ASP A 161 -22.04 -20.21 -4.09
N TYR A 162 -21.59 -18.96 -4.10
CA TYR A 162 -20.17 -18.64 -3.93
C TYR A 162 -19.65 -19.21 -2.61
N LYS A 163 -20.51 -19.36 -1.59
CA LYS A 163 -20.15 -20.03 -0.33
C LYS A 163 -19.99 -21.55 -0.43
N GLU A 164 -20.49 -22.18 -1.48
CA GLU A 164 -20.25 -23.60 -1.77
C GLU A 164 -18.97 -23.82 -2.61
N LEU A 165 -18.40 -22.75 -3.17
CA LEU A 165 -17.09 -22.71 -3.85
C LEU A 165 -15.95 -22.27 -2.90
N VAL A 166 -16.27 -21.98 -1.63
CA VAL A 166 -15.38 -21.48 -0.56
C VAL A 166 -15.26 -22.53 0.55
#